data_AF-Q9SUP7-F1
#
_entry.id   AF-Q9SUP7-F1
#
_cell.length_a   1.000
_cell.length_b   1.000
_cell.length_c   1.000
_cell.angle_alpha   90.00
_cell.angle_beta   90.00
_cell.angle_gamma   90.00
#
_symmetry.space_group_name_H-M   'P 1'
#
loop_
_entity.id
_entity.type
_entity.pdbx_description
1 polymer ?
#
loop_
_entity_poly.entity_id
_entity_poly.type
_entity_poly.pdbx_seq_one_letter_code
_entity_poly.pdbx_strand_id
1 'polypeptide(L)'
;MATNADPAPTKKPRNSRKALKQKNELVETPPSPVSVKGKSAKSFEQDLMEMQTMLEKMKIEKDKTEELLKEKDEILRKKEEELETRDAEQEKLKVELKKLQKMKEFKPNMTFACGQSSLTQAEQEKANKKKKKDCPETKRPSSSYVLWCKDQWTEVKKENPEADFKETSNILGAKWKSLSAEDKKPYEERYQVEKEAYLQVIAKEKREKEAMKLLEDDQKQRTAMELLDQYLNFVQEAEQDNKKKNKKEKDPLKPKHPVSAFLVYANERRAALREENKSVVEVAKITGEEWKNLSDKKKAPYEKVAKKNKETYLQAMEEYKRTKEEEALSQKKEEEELLKLHKQEALQMLKKKEKTDNLIKKEKATKKKKNENVDPNKPKKPASSYFLFSKDERKKLTEERPGTNNATVTALISLKWKELSEEEKQVYNGKAAKLMEAYKKEVEAYNKKSAATTSS
;
A
#
# COMPACT_ATOMS: atom_id res chain seq x y z
N MET A 1 5.77 -27.56 -20.49
CA MET A 1 6.87 -27.69 -21.48
C MET A 1 6.48 -26.88 -22.70
N ALA A 2 6.91 -25.61 -22.79
CA ALA A 2 6.81 -24.77 -23.98
C ALA A 2 7.62 -23.50 -23.69
N THR A 3 8.94 -23.59 -23.78
CA THR A 3 9.83 -22.44 -23.68
C THR A 3 9.87 -21.76 -25.03
N ASN A 4 9.10 -20.68 -25.20
CA ASN A 4 9.20 -19.79 -26.34
C ASN A 4 10.58 -19.12 -26.31
N ALA A 5 11.50 -19.64 -27.12
CA ALA A 5 12.80 -19.05 -27.35
C ALA A 5 12.63 -17.86 -28.29
N ASP A 6 12.85 -16.65 -27.75
CA ASP A 6 12.86 -15.40 -28.50
C ASP A 6 13.96 -15.42 -29.57
N PRO A 7 13.68 -15.05 -30.83
CA PRO A 7 14.62 -15.21 -31.93
C PRO A 7 15.71 -14.13 -31.91
N ALA A 8 16.96 -14.59 -31.99
CA ALA A 8 18.14 -13.75 -32.03
C ALA A 8 18.14 -12.77 -33.23
N PRO A 9 18.64 -11.53 -33.04
CA PRO A 9 18.55 -10.47 -34.04
C PRO A 9 19.45 -10.76 -35.24
N THR A 10 18.82 -10.86 -36.40
CA THR A 10 19.44 -10.99 -37.72
C THR A 10 20.30 -9.76 -38.03
N LYS A 11 21.62 -9.96 -38.13
CA LYS A 11 22.58 -8.94 -38.58
C LYS A 11 22.24 -8.52 -40.01
N LYS A 12 21.86 -7.25 -40.21
CA LYS A 12 21.69 -6.65 -41.54
C LYS A 12 23.02 -6.68 -42.31
N PRO A 13 23.00 -7.01 -43.62
CA PRO A 13 24.22 -7.16 -44.40
C PRO A 13 24.87 -5.80 -44.64
N ARG A 14 26.17 -5.75 -44.33
CA ARG A 14 27.06 -4.60 -44.46
C ARG A 14 27.13 -4.19 -45.93
N ASN A 15 26.60 -2.99 -46.20
CA ASN A 15 26.52 -2.35 -47.50
C ASN A 15 27.83 -2.48 -48.28
N SER A 16 27.81 -3.28 -49.35
CA SER A 16 28.94 -3.47 -50.26
C SER A 16 29.22 -2.15 -50.98
N ARG A 17 30.39 -1.55 -50.69
CA ARG A 17 30.92 -0.39 -51.41
C ARG A 17 30.97 -0.72 -52.91
N LYS A 18 30.14 -0.05 -53.71
CA LYS A 18 30.24 -0.02 -55.17
C LYS A 18 31.63 0.53 -55.53
N ALA A 19 32.47 -0.33 -56.08
CA ALA A 19 33.76 0.05 -56.65
C ALA A 19 33.51 0.90 -57.91
N LEU A 20 33.69 2.21 -57.77
CA LEU A 20 33.64 3.16 -58.88
C LEU A 20 34.93 2.97 -59.70
N LYS A 21 34.85 2.18 -60.75
CA LYS A 21 35.94 1.91 -61.69
C LYS A 21 36.05 3.11 -62.64
N GLN A 22 36.77 4.15 -62.24
CA GLN A 22 37.16 5.25 -63.12
C GLN A 22 38.10 4.70 -64.20
N LYS A 23 37.59 4.59 -65.43
CA LYS A 23 38.38 4.37 -66.64
C LYS A 23 39.11 5.68 -66.94
N ASN A 24 40.41 5.72 -66.66
CA ASN A 24 41.32 6.67 -67.30
C ASN A 24 41.62 6.14 -68.70
N GLU A 25 40.88 6.60 -69.69
CA GLU A 25 41.17 6.37 -71.10
C GLU A 25 42.10 7.50 -71.57
N LEU A 26 43.39 7.19 -71.62
CA LEU A 26 44.47 8.07 -72.06
C LEU A 26 44.44 8.12 -73.60
N VAL A 27 43.73 9.09 -74.17
CA VAL A 27 43.82 9.40 -75.60
C VAL A 27 44.90 10.48 -75.78
N GLU A 28 46.11 10.02 -76.13
CA GLU A 28 47.16 10.89 -76.66
C GLU A 28 46.79 11.31 -78.10
N THR A 29 46.67 12.61 -78.35
CA THR A 29 46.79 13.18 -79.69
C THR A 29 47.89 14.25 -79.68
N PRO A 30 48.85 14.23 -80.62
CA PRO A 30 50.09 15.00 -80.55
C PRO A 30 49.90 16.46 -81.00
N PRO A 31 50.85 17.35 -80.65
CA PRO A 31 50.65 18.79 -80.69
C PRO A 31 51.05 19.39 -82.04
N SER A 32 50.16 20.20 -82.62
CA SER A 32 50.51 21.13 -83.70
C SER A 32 50.79 22.51 -83.12
N PRO A 33 51.97 23.10 -83.39
CA PRO A 33 52.32 24.43 -82.93
C PRO A 33 51.67 25.48 -83.83
N VAL A 34 51.52 26.72 -83.35
CA VAL A 34 51.88 27.98 -84.04
C VAL A 34 51.17 29.18 -83.40
N SER A 35 51.97 30.22 -83.16
CA SER A 35 51.64 31.64 -82.95
C SER A 35 51.02 32.10 -81.62
N VAL A 36 51.94 32.20 -80.67
CA VAL A 36 51.96 33.18 -79.57
C VAL A 36 52.06 34.60 -80.15
N LYS A 37 51.14 35.50 -79.79
CA LYS A 37 51.42 36.94 -79.58
C LYS A 37 50.20 37.68 -79.02
N GLY A 38 50.29 38.07 -77.74
CA GLY A 38 49.86 39.41 -77.33
C GLY A 38 48.56 39.60 -76.55
N LYS A 39 47.95 38.58 -75.94
CA LYS A 39 46.83 38.76 -74.97
C LYS A 39 46.96 37.96 -73.65
N SER A 40 48.12 37.38 -73.35
CA SER A 40 48.29 36.37 -72.28
C SER A 40 48.40 36.91 -70.85
N ALA A 41 48.68 38.20 -70.64
CA ALA A 41 48.83 38.72 -69.27
C ALA A 41 47.50 38.75 -68.50
N LYS A 42 46.38 39.08 -69.19
CA LYS A 42 45.05 39.03 -68.59
C LYS A 42 44.56 37.61 -68.35
N SER A 43 44.98 36.62 -69.16
CA SER A 43 44.60 35.22 -68.95
C SER A 43 45.33 34.60 -67.76
N PHE A 44 46.63 34.89 -67.58
CA PHE A 44 47.39 34.32 -66.46
C PHE A 44 46.90 34.80 -65.10
N GLU A 45 46.59 36.10 -64.97
CA GLU A 45 46.05 36.64 -63.71
C GLU A 45 44.64 36.08 -63.42
N GLN A 46 43.84 35.86 -64.48
CA GLN A 46 42.57 35.17 -64.37
C GLN A 46 42.75 33.70 -63.95
N ASP A 47 43.69 32.96 -64.53
CA ASP A 47 44.01 31.57 -64.16
C ASP A 47 44.50 31.45 -62.70
N LEU A 48 45.34 32.39 -62.24
CA LEU A 48 45.82 32.43 -60.86
C LEU A 48 44.68 32.71 -59.87
N MET A 49 43.80 33.66 -60.21
CA MET A 49 42.61 33.97 -59.41
C MET A 49 41.65 32.77 -59.38
N GLU A 50 41.46 32.07 -60.51
CA GLU A 50 40.68 30.83 -60.57
C GLU A 50 41.27 29.73 -59.67
N MET A 51 42.59 29.51 -59.70
CA MET A 51 43.26 28.54 -58.81
C MET A 51 43.10 28.89 -57.33
N GLN A 52 43.22 30.16 -56.95
CA GLN A 52 42.98 30.61 -55.58
C GLN A 52 41.53 30.36 -55.16
N THR A 53 40.55 30.69 -56.02
CA THR A 53 39.14 30.41 -55.74
C THR A 53 38.84 28.91 -55.64
N MET A 54 39.53 28.07 -56.42
CA MET A 54 39.38 26.61 -56.34
C MET A 54 39.94 26.05 -55.03
N LEU A 55 41.11 26.53 -54.60
CA LEU A 55 41.67 26.17 -53.29
C LEU A 55 40.78 26.61 -52.14
N GLU A 56 40.17 27.80 -52.25
CA GLU A 56 39.22 28.30 -51.25
C GLU A 56 37.92 27.50 -51.22
N LYS A 57 37.36 27.17 -52.39
CA LYS A 57 36.23 26.22 -52.51
C LYS A 57 36.57 24.88 -51.88
N MET A 58 37.77 24.35 -52.12
CA MET A 58 38.21 23.07 -51.55
C MET A 58 38.36 23.10 -50.03
N LYS A 59 38.83 24.22 -49.47
CA LYS A 59 38.86 24.42 -48.01
C LYS A 59 37.45 24.46 -47.44
N ILE A 60 36.55 25.24 -48.05
CA ILE A 60 35.14 25.33 -47.63
C ILE A 60 34.45 23.97 -47.71
N GLU A 61 34.68 23.18 -48.76
CA GLU A 61 34.13 21.83 -48.88
C GLU A 61 34.68 20.90 -47.80
N LYS A 62 35.98 20.95 -47.52
CA LYS A 62 36.59 20.18 -46.43
C LYS A 62 35.98 20.57 -45.08
N ASP A 63 35.86 21.85 -44.79
CA ASP A 63 35.29 22.37 -43.54
C ASP A 63 33.82 21.94 -43.40
N LYS A 64 33.03 22.02 -44.47
CA LYS A 64 31.65 21.48 -44.52
C LYS A 64 31.60 19.98 -44.24
N THR A 65 32.51 19.19 -44.80
CA THR A 65 32.55 17.74 -44.53
C THR A 65 32.97 17.43 -43.09
N GLU A 66 33.87 18.24 -42.50
CA GLU A 66 34.28 18.11 -41.10
C GLU A 66 33.14 18.50 -40.14
N GLU A 67 32.38 19.54 -40.45
CA GLU A 67 31.20 19.96 -39.68
C GLU A 67 30.10 18.89 -39.70
N LEU A 68 29.81 18.32 -40.88
CA LEU A 68 28.87 17.20 -41.00
C LEU A 68 29.33 15.98 -40.19
N LEU A 69 30.64 15.70 -40.15
CA LEU A 69 31.17 14.60 -39.35
C LEU A 69 30.99 14.86 -37.85
N LYS A 70 31.28 16.09 -37.39
CA LYS A 70 31.06 16.51 -35.99
C LYS A 70 29.59 16.42 -35.57
N GLU A 71 28.65 16.82 -36.44
CA GLU A 71 27.22 16.71 -36.17
C GLU A 71 26.78 15.24 -36.04
N LYS A 72 27.29 14.35 -36.91
CA LYS A 72 27.01 12.90 -36.82
C LYS A 72 27.55 12.30 -35.53
N ASP A 73 28.75 12.67 -35.11
CA ASP A 73 29.34 12.22 -33.85
C ASP A 73 28.56 12.76 -32.64
N GLU A 74 28.03 13.98 -32.69
CA GLU A 74 27.18 14.54 -31.63
C GLU A 74 25.83 13.83 -31.55
N ILE A 75 25.19 13.54 -32.69
CA ILE A 75 23.96 12.73 -32.75
C ILE A 75 24.20 11.34 -32.20
N LEU A 76 25.35 10.71 -32.53
CA LEU A 76 25.72 9.40 -32.01
C LEU A 76 25.87 9.44 -30.49
N ARG A 77 26.56 10.45 -29.95
CA ARG A 77 26.72 10.64 -28.50
C ARG A 77 25.38 10.79 -27.78
N LYS A 78 24.48 11.62 -28.31
CA LYS A 78 23.12 11.79 -27.74
C LYS A 78 22.34 10.48 -27.77
N LYS A 79 22.48 9.68 -28.83
CA LYS A 79 21.85 8.36 -28.94
C LYS A 79 22.42 7.35 -27.94
N GLU A 80 23.72 7.40 -27.67
CA GLU A 80 24.35 6.57 -26.64
C GLU A 80 23.85 6.94 -25.24
N GLU A 81 23.76 8.23 -24.91
CA GLU A 81 23.20 8.71 -23.63
C GLU A 81 21.70 8.32 -23.46
N GLU A 82 20.89 8.44 -24.52
CA GLU A 82 19.50 7.95 -24.53
C GLU A 82 19.40 6.43 -24.29
N LEU A 83 20.34 5.64 -24.82
CA LEU A 83 20.38 4.20 -24.60
C LEU A 83 20.78 3.86 -23.16
N GLU A 84 21.80 4.52 -22.62
CA GLU A 84 22.24 4.33 -21.24
C GLU A 84 21.15 4.67 -20.22
N THR A 85 20.45 5.79 -20.44
CA THR A 85 19.31 6.20 -19.59
C THR A 85 18.17 5.19 -19.67
N ARG A 86 17.83 4.70 -20.87
CA ARG A 86 16.79 3.68 -21.05
C ARG A 86 17.16 2.34 -20.41
N ASP A 87 18.41 1.91 -20.53
CA ASP A 87 18.90 0.68 -19.92
C ASP A 87 18.89 0.81 -18.38
N ALA A 88 19.29 1.97 -17.84
CA ALA A 88 19.20 2.26 -16.41
C ALA A 88 17.74 2.24 -15.90
N GLU A 89 16.79 2.78 -16.66
CA GLU A 89 15.35 2.70 -16.36
C GLU A 89 14.83 1.25 -16.38
N GLN A 90 15.24 0.46 -17.37
CA GLN A 90 14.86 -0.96 -17.43
C GLN A 90 15.41 -1.75 -16.23
N GLU A 91 16.64 -1.50 -15.81
CA GLU A 91 17.20 -2.13 -14.61
C GLU A 91 16.47 -1.67 -13.33
N LYS A 92 16.11 -0.38 -13.21
CA LYS A 92 15.25 0.10 -12.12
C LYS A 92 13.92 -0.65 -12.08
N LEU A 93 13.24 -0.80 -13.22
CA LEU A 93 11.98 -1.54 -13.33
C LEU A 93 12.13 -3.02 -12.97
N LYS A 94 13.22 -3.68 -13.39
CA LYS A 94 13.51 -5.07 -13.01
C LYS A 94 13.74 -5.22 -11.50
N VAL A 95 14.48 -4.29 -10.89
CA VAL A 95 14.71 -4.27 -9.43
C VAL A 95 13.39 -4.07 -8.68
N GLU A 96 12.54 -3.15 -9.13
CA GLU A 96 11.23 -2.90 -8.53
C GLU A 96 10.29 -4.11 -8.68
N LEU A 97 10.22 -4.71 -9.87
CA LEU A 97 9.44 -5.93 -10.12
C LEU A 97 9.90 -7.06 -9.18
N LYS A 98 11.21 -7.22 -8.99
CA LYS A 98 11.78 -8.22 -8.08
C LYS A 98 11.49 -7.90 -6.62
N LYS A 99 11.52 -6.62 -6.22
CA LYS A 99 11.08 -6.16 -4.90
C LYS A 99 9.62 -6.54 -4.66
N LEU A 100 8.75 -6.30 -5.64
CA LEU A 100 7.33 -6.68 -5.58
C LEU A 100 7.11 -8.20 -5.55
N GLN A 101 7.90 -8.98 -6.30
CA GLN A 101 7.86 -10.45 -6.24
C GLN A 101 8.27 -10.96 -4.85
N LYS A 102 9.38 -10.47 -4.29
CA LYS A 102 9.79 -10.79 -2.91
C LYS A 102 8.70 -10.40 -1.92
N MET A 103 8.14 -9.20 -2.03
CA MET A 103 7.05 -8.74 -1.16
C MET A 103 5.81 -9.66 -1.23
N LYS A 104 5.52 -10.25 -2.40
CA LYS A 104 4.46 -11.24 -2.56
C LYS A 104 4.78 -12.58 -1.86
N GLU A 105 6.06 -12.89 -1.62
CA GLU A 105 6.52 -14.08 -0.90
C GLU A 105 6.53 -13.90 0.62
N PHE A 106 6.30 -12.69 1.14
CA PHE A 106 6.19 -12.45 2.58
C PHE A 106 5.03 -13.28 3.15
N LYS A 107 5.39 -14.35 3.85
CA LYS A 107 4.48 -15.21 4.61
C LYS A 107 4.81 -15.01 6.09
N PRO A 108 4.06 -14.16 6.80
CA PRO A 108 4.23 -13.99 8.24
C PRO A 108 4.18 -15.34 8.95
N ASN A 109 5.19 -15.64 9.76
CA ASN A 109 5.13 -16.80 10.64
C ASN A 109 4.41 -16.36 11.91
N MET A 110 3.08 -16.42 11.86
CA MET A 110 2.25 -16.12 13.01
C MET A 110 1.58 -17.41 13.45
N THR A 111 1.98 -17.94 14.61
CA THR A 111 1.26 -19.02 15.31
C THR A 111 -0.02 -18.43 15.90
N PHE A 112 -1.02 -18.23 15.04
CA PHE A 112 -2.31 -17.71 15.46
C PHE A 112 -3.17 -18.82 16.07
N ALA A 113 -3.34 -18.80 17.39
CA ALA A 113 -4.50 -19.43 18.04
C ALA A 113 -5.81 -18.64 17.79
N CYS A 114 -5.84 -17.75 16.80
CA CYS A 114 -6.96 -16.83 16.52
C CYS A 114 -8.14 -17.53 15.80
N GLY A 115 -7.90 -18.66 15.14
CA GLY A 115 -8.89 -19.35 14.30
C GLY A 115 -10.08 -19.98 15.05
N GLN A 116 -9.97 -20.23 16.34
CA GLN A 116 -11.09 -20.78 17.12
C GLN A 116 -12.00 -19.70 17.73
N SER A 117 -11.55 -18.44 17.76
CA SER A 117 -12.22 -17.40 18.55
C SER A 117 -13.63 -17.05 18.07
N SER A 118 -13.90 -16.96 16.77
CA SER A 118 -15.20 -16.48 16.27
C SER A 118 -16.34 -17.48 16.48
N LEU A 119 -16.10 -18.78 16.30
CA LEU A 119 -17.09 -19.83 16.59
C LEU A 119 -17.29 -19.96 18.11
N THR A 120 -16.19 -19.92 18.87
CA THR A 120 -16.28 -19.95 20.33
C THR A 120 -16.94 -18.71 20.92
N GLN A 121 -16.82 -17.53 20.31
CA GLN A 121 -17.46 -16.31 20.80
C GLN A 121 -18.98 -16.39 20.70
N ALA A 122 -19.51 -16.93 19.61
CA ALA A 122 -20.95 -17.09 19.44
C ALA A 122 -21.53 -18.15 20.40
N GLU A 123 -20.80 -19.24 20.63
CA GLU A 123 -21.17 -20.26 21.60
C GLU A 123 -21.01 -19.76 23.05
N GLN A 124 -19.95 -19.03 23.35
CA GLN A 124 -19.74 -18.39 24.65
C GLN A 124 -20.78 -17.29 24.91
N GLU A 125 -21.22 -16.52 23.92
CA GLU A 125 -22.32 -15.57 24.08
C GLU A 125 -23.64 -16.29 24.39
N LYS A 126 -23.92 -17.41 23.70
CA LYS A 126 -25.10 -18.24 23.99
C LYS A 126 -25.01 -18.87 25.38
N ALA A 127 -23.83 -19.39 25.75
CA ALA A 127 -23.57 -19.97 27.06
C ALA A 127 -23.63 -18.94 28.18
N ASN A 128 -23.11 -17.72 27.97
CA ASN A 128 -23.21 -16.61 28.92
C ASN A 128 -24.65 -16.08 29.02
N LYS A 129 -25.41 -16.03 27.93
CA LYS A 129 -26.86 -15.74 27.97
C LYS A 129 -27.62 -16.81 28.76
N LYS A 130 -27.27 -18.08 28.59
CA LYS A 130 -27.86 -19.20 29.34
C LYS A 130 -27.47 -19.14 30.82
N LYS A 131 -26.19 -18.93 31.15
CA LYS A 131 -25.71 -18.69 32.52
C LYS A 131 -26.36 -17.48 33.18
N LYS A 132 -26.57 -16.36 32.47
CA LYS A 132 -27.36 -15.21 32.98
C LYS A 132 -28.83 -15.54 33.22
N LYS A 133 -29.41 -16.46 32.43
CA LYS A 133 -30.79 -16.93 32.67
C LYS A 133 -30.85 -17.83 33.90
N ASP A 134 -29.79 -18.58 34.18
CA ASP A 134 -29.76 -19.60 35.23
C ASP A 134 -29.21 -19.07 36.57
N CYS A 135 -28.41 -17.99 36.59
CA CYS A 135 -27.88 -17.41 37.83
C CYS A 135 -28.88 -16.41 38.46
N PRO A 136 -29.51 -16.75 39.61
CA PRO A 136 -30.54 -15.91 40.23
C PRO A 136 -30.04 -14.51 40.58
N GLU A 137 -28.76 -14.36 40.92
CA GLU A 137 -28.11 -13.08 41.29
C GLU A 137 -28.08 -12.05 40.15
N THR A 138 -28.20 -12.50 38.90
CA THR A 138 -28.21 -11.59 37.72
C THR A 138 -29.63 -11.20 37.30
N LYS A 139 -30.66 -11.69 37.99
CA LYS A 139 -32.05 -11.29 37.78
C LYS A 139 -32.38 -10.15 38.73
N ARG A 140 -33.25 -9.24 38.27
CA ARG A 140 -33.74 -8.15 39.12
C ARG A 140 -34.46 -8.77 40.34
N PRO A 141 -34.18 -8.30 41.56
CA PRO A 141 -34.81 -8.82 42.77
C PRO A 141 -36.31 -8.57 42.75
N SER A 142 -37.03 -9.46 43.44
CA SER A 142 -38.49 -9.40 43.51
C SER A 142 -38.92 -8.31 44.49
N SER A 143 -39.86 -7.46 44.07
CA SER A 143 -40.40 -6.38 44.92
C SER A 143 -40.94 -6.91 46.25
N SER A 144 -40.94 -6.10 47.31
CA SER A 144 -41.37 -6.49 48.67
C SER A 144 -42.74 -7.20 48.70
N TYR A 145 -43.71 -6.71 47.93
CA TYR A 145 -45.02 -7.35 47.77
C TYR A 145 -44.94 -8.77 47.18
N VAL A 146 -44.05 -9.00 46.21
CA VAL A 146 -43.88 -10.31 45.56
C VAL A 146 -43.23 -11.31 46.51
N LEU A 147 -42.26 -10.86 47.31
CA LEU A 147 -41.66 -11.68 48.37
C LEU A 147 -42.72 -12.10 49.39
N TRP A 148 -43.54 -11.16 49.84
CA TRP A 148 -44.63 -11.44 50.76
C TRP A 148 -45.71 -12.34 50.14
N CYS A 149 -46.08 -12.10 48.88
CA CYS A 149 -47.03 -12.95 48.16
C CYS A 149 -46.53 -14.40 48.12
N LYS A 150 -45.23 -14.62 47.90
CA LYS A 150 -44.66 -15.96 47.82
C LYS A 150 -44.86 -16.75 49.12
N ASP A 151 -44.70 -16.09 50.26
CA ASP A 151 -44.84 -16.73 51.57
C ASP A 151 -46.33 -16.98 51.88
N GLN A 152 -47.18 -15.99 51.63
CA GLN A 152 -48.62 -16.04 51.94
C GLN A 152 -49.46 -16.83 50.94
N TRP A 153 -48.95 -17.10 49.74
CA TRP A 153 -49.69 -17.83 48.72
C TRP A 153 -50.07 -19.23 49.19
N THR A 154 -49.19 -19.87 49.96
CA THR A 154 -49.44 -21.20 50.54
C THR A 154 -50.56 -21.17 51.58
N GLU A 155 -50.59 -20.14 52.43
CA GLU A 155 -51.63 -19.95 53.44
C GLU A 155 -52.98 -19.63 52.79
N VAL A 156 -53.01 -18.69 51.84
CA VAL A 156 -54.26 -18.31 51.16
C VAL A 156 -54.84 -19.45 50.33
N LYS A 157 -54.00 -20.26 49.68
CA LYS A 157 -54.46 -21.44 48.92
C LYS A 157 -54.94 -22.57 49.82
N LYS A 158 -54.38 -22.69 51.03
CA LYS A 158 -54.88 -23.62 52.04
C LYS A 158 -56.24 -23.19 52.60
N GLU A 159 -56.44 -21.89 52.80
CA GLU A 159 -57.72 -21.31 53.24
C GLU A 159 -58.79 -21.33 52.14
N ASN A 160 -58.38 -21.21 50.88
CA ASN A 160 -59.28 -21.16 49.72
C ASN A 160 -58.86 -22.20 48.67
N PRO A 161 -59.05 -23.51 48.93
CA PRO A 161 -58.59 -24.57 48.03
C PRO A 161 -59.30 -24.59 46.67
N GLU A 162 -60.53 -24.07 46.58
CA GLU A 162 -61.27 -23.91 45.31
C GLU A 162 -60.96 -22.61 44.57
N ALA A 163 -60.30 -21.64 45.22
CA ALA A 163 -60.07 -20.35 44.60
C ALA A 163 -59.06 -20.45 43.45
N ASP A 164 -59.44 -19.91 42.29
CA ASP A 164 -58.56 -19.87 41.12
C ASP A 164 -57.37 -18.92 41.37
N PHE A 165 -56.32 -19.03 40.54
CA PHE A 165 -55.12 -18.18 40.61
C PHE A 165 -55.46 -16.68 40.66
N LYS A 166 -56.47 -16.25 39.90
CA LYS A 166 -56.91 -14.84 39.88
C LYS A 166 -57.54 -14.41 41.21
N GLU A 167 -58.33 -15.27 41.84
CA GLU A 167 -59.01 -15.00 43.10
C GLU A 167 -58.03 -15.00 44.27
N THR A 168 -57.15 -16.00 44.33
CA THR A 168 -56.07 -16.05 45.33
C THR A 168 -55.16 -14.82 45.24
N SER A 169 -54.83 -14.36 44.03
CA SER A 169 -54.07 -13.12 43.84
C SER A 169 -54.82 -11.88 44.34
N ASN A 170 -56.15 -11.80 44.16
CA ASN A 170 -56.95 -10.68 44.65
C ASN A 170 -57.00 -10.67 46.19
N ILE A 171 -57.15 -11.84 46.82
CA ILE A 171 -57.13 -12.00 48.28
C ILE A 171 -55.78 -11.56 48.85
N LEU A 172 -54.66 -11.99 48.24
CA LEU A 172 -53.32 -11.56 48.64
C LEU A 172 -53.16 -10.04 48.51
N GLY A 173 -53.60 -9.44 47.41
CA GLY A 173 -53.55 -8.00 47.21
C GLY A 173 -54.34 -7.22 48.26
N ALA A 174 -55.49 -7.74 48.69
CA ALA A 174 -56.28 -7.17 49.77
C ALA A 174 -55.58 -7.32 51.14
N LYS A 175 -55.11 -8.53 51.47
CA LYS A 175 -54.35 -8.80 52.70
C LYS A 175 -53.12 -7.90 52.81
N TRP A 176 -52.35 -7.71 51.74
CA TRP A 176 -51.20 -6.79 51.74
C TRP A 176 -51.58 -5.34 52.01
N LYS A 177 -52.68 -4.85 51.43
CA LYS A 177 -53.14 -3.48 51.70
C LYS A 177 -53.54 -3.29 53.16
N SER A 178 -54.15 -4.30 53.77
CA SER A 178 -54.57 -4.30 55.18
C SER A 178 -53.43 -4.52 56.20
N LEU A 179 -52.28 -5.06 55.78
CA LEU A 179 -51.12 -5.24 56.66
C LEU A 179 -50.55 -3.91 57.16
N SER A 180 -50.11 -3.91 58.41
CA SER A 180 -49.47 -2.76 59.05
C SER A 180 -48.12 -2.45 58.40
N ALA A 181 -47.62 -1.22 58.60
CA ALA A 181 -46.30 -0.84 58.11
C ALA A 181 -45.18 -1.68 58.75
N GLU A 182 -45.38 -2.16 59.99
CA GLU A 182 -44.41 -2.98 60.73
C GLU A 182 -44.24 -4.36 60.08
N ASP A 183 -45.34 -4.98 59.64
CA ASP A 183 -45.30 -6.28 58.96
C ASP A 183 -44.69 -6.20 57.56
N LYS A 184 -44.83 -5.04 56.90
CA LYS A 184 -44.25 -4.77 55.58
C LYS A 184 -42.76 -4.50 55.63
N LYS A 185 -42.30 -3.85 56.70
CA LYS A 185 -40.92 -3.43 56.92
C LYS A 185 -39.86 -4.53 56.67
N PRO A 186 -39.96 -5.76 57.20
CA PRO A 186 -38.96 -6.79 56.93
C PRO A 186 -38.88 -7.20 55.45
N TYR A 187 -39.99 -7.15 54.71
CA TYR A 187 -39.99 -7.46 53.27
C TYR A 187 -39.41 -6.31 52.44
N GLU A 188 -39.63 -5.07 52.85
CA GLU A 188 -39.01 -3.89 52.25
C GLU A 188 -37.50 -3.89 52.46
N GLU A 189 -37.03 -4.14 53.68
CA GLU A 189 -35.60 -4.26 53.99
C GLU A 189 -34.93 -5.40 53.18
N ARG A 190 -35.55 -6.59 53.13
CA ARG A 190 -35.07 -7.71 52.29
C ARG A 190 -34.95 -7.31 50.83
N TYR A 191 -35.96 -6.63 50.28
CA TYR A 191 -35.94 -6.16 48.89
C TYR A 191 -34.80 -5.15 48.64
N GLN A 192 -34.57 -4.20 49.56
CA GLN A 192 -33.48 -3.24 49.40
C GLN A 192 -32.11 -3.93 49.45
N VAL A 193 -31.90 -4.86 50.39
CA VAL A 193 -30.65 -5.64 50.47
C VAL A 193 -30.42 -6.45 49.19
N GLU A 194 -31.44 -7.15 48.67
CA GLU A 194 -31.33 -7.93 47.43
C GLU A 194 -31.07 -7.02 46.21
N LYS A 195 -31.63 -5.81 46.21
CA LYS A 195 -31.39 -4.79 45.19
C LYS A 195 -29.98 -4.23 45.23
N GLU A 196 -29.44 -3.96 46.40
CA GLU A 196 -28.05 -3.55 46.55
C GLU A 196 -27.10 -4.66 46.09
N ALA A 197 -27.35 -5.90 46.50
CA ALA A 197 -26.58 -7.07 46.04
C ALA A 197 -26.62 -7.22 44.50
N TYR A 198 -27.81 -7.12 43.89
CA TYR A 198 -27.97 -7.16 42.43
C TYR A 198 -27.17 -6.04 41.74
N LEU A 199 -27.23 -4.80 42.26
CA LEU A 199 -26.47 -3.69 41.69
C LEU A 199 -24.96 -3.91 41.80
N GLN A 200 -24.48 -4.49 42.91
CA GLN A 200 -23.08 -4.86 43.07
C GLN A 200 -22.63 -5.92 42.06
N VAL A 201 -23.42 -6.98 41.84
CA VAL A 201 -23.13 -8.03 40.86
C VAL A 201 -23.07 -7.46 39.44
N ILE A 202 -24.05 -6.64 39.04
CA ILE A 202 -24.06 -6.01 37.72
C ILE A 202 -22.87 -5.06 37.53
N ALA A 203 -22.50 -4.31 38.56
CA ALA A 203 -21.33 -3.43 38.52
C ALA A 203 -20.03 -4.25 38.35
N LYS A 204 -19.90 -5.38 39.04
CA LYS A 204 -18.77 -6.31 38.91
C LYS A 204 -18.70 -6.92 37.51
N GLU A 205 -19.80 -7.47 37.00
CA GLU A 205 -19.86 -8.03 35.64
C GLU A 205 -19.51 -6.99 34.57
N LYS A 206 -19.96 -5.74 34.74
CA LYS A 206 -19.62 -4.65 33.81
C LYS A 206 -18.11 -4.39 33.81
N ARG A 207 -17.50 -4.32 34.99
CA ARG A 207 -16.05 -4.14 35.15
C ARG A 207 -15.26 -5.29 34.53
N GLU A 208 -15.70 -6.53 34.73
CA GLU A 208 -15.06 -7.71 34.13
C GLU A 208 -15.14 -7.71 32.60
N LYS A 209 -16.29 -7.30 32.03
CA LYS A 209 -16.43 -7.15 30.58
C LYS A 209 -15.53 -6.06 30.00
N GLU A 210 -15.42 -4.93 30.70
CA GLU A 210 -14.51 -3.84 30.30
C GLU A 210 -13.04 -4.31 30.38
N ALA A 211 -12.67 -5.05 31.42
CA ALA A 211 -11.34 -5.64 31.56
C ALA A 211 -11.01 -6.66 30.45
N MET A 212 -11.94 -7.56 30.12
CA MET A 212 -11.77 -8.52 29.02
C MET A 212 -11.61 -7.83 27.67
N LYS A 213 -12.37 -6.75 27.43
CA LYS A 213 -12.24 -5.97 26.21
C LYS A 213 -10.86 -5.30 26.10
N LEU A 214 -10.35 -4.75 27.20
CA LEU A 214 -9.01 -4.17 27.23
C LEU A 214 -7.92 -5.20 26.92
N LEU A 215 -8.05 -6.43 27.45
CA LEU A 215 -7.14 -7.54 27.14
C LEU A 215 -7.16 -7.91 25.65
N GLU A 216 -8.35 -7.99 25.05
CA GLU A 216 -8.49 -8.32 23.63
C GLU A 216 -7.89 -7.22 22.73
N ASP A 217 -8.05 -5.96 23.12
CA ASP A 217 -7.46 -4.82 22.42
C ASP A 217 -5.92 -4.82 22.56
N ASP A 218 -5.36 -5.16 23.74
CA ASP A 218 -3.91 -5.33 23.94
C ASP A 218 -3.34 -6.48 23.09
N GLN A 219 -4.03 -7.62 23.04
CA GLN A 219 -3.64 -8.76 22.19
C GLN A 219 -3.60 -8.37 20.71
N LYS A 220 -4.63 -7.67 20.21
CA LYS A 220 -4.67 -7.16 18.83
C LYS A 220 -3.52 -6.20 18.56
N GLN A 221 -3.22 -5.31 19.51
CA GLN A 221 -2.11 -4.36 19.38
C GLN A 221 -0.76 -5.09 19.32
N ARG A 222 -0.51 -6.06 20.19
CA ARG A 222 0.72 -6.88 20.19
C ARG A 222 0.90 -7.62 18.87
N THR A 223 -0.16 -8.29 18.40
CA THR A 223 -0.15 -8.98 17.10
C THR A 223 0.17 -8.03 15.94
N ALA A 224 -0.44 -6.84 15.91
CA ALA A 224 -0.18 -5.86 14.87
C ALA A 224 1.27 -5.36 14.91
N MET A 225 1.83 -5.17 16.11
CA MET A 225 3.22 -4.75 16.31
C MET A 225 4.21 -5.86 15.88
N GLU A 226 3.93 -7.11 16.22
CA GLU A 226 4.74 -8.27 15.79
C GLU A 226 4.73 -8.45 14.27
N LEU A 227 3.58 -8.27 13.62
CA LEU A 227 3.49 -8.31 12.15
C LEU A 227 4.32 -7.20 11.49
N LEU A 228 4.32 -6.00 12.07
CA LEU A 228 5.12 -4.88 11.58
C LEU A 228 6.62 -5.17 11.75
N ASP A 229 7.03 -5.74 12.88
CA ASP A 229 8.43 -6.13 13.11
C ASP A 229 8.89 -7.20 12.11
N GLN A 230 8.08 -8.25 11.88
CA GLN A 230 8.35 -9.26 10.86
C GLN A 230 8.50 -8.65 9.47
N TYR A 231 7.66 -7.66 9.13
CA TYR A 231 7.73 -6.95 7.86
C TYR A 231 9.00 -6.08 7.75
N LEU A 232 9.35 -5.34 8.79
CA LEU A 232 10.57 -4.53 8.81
C LEU A 232 11.83 -5.40 8.67
N ASN A 233 11.89 -6.52 9.38
CA ASN A 233 12.98 -7.50 9.25
C ASN A 233 13.06 -8.06 7.82
N PHE A 234 11.92 -8.42 7.22
CA PHE A 234 11.86 -8.88 5.83
C PHE A 234 12.37 -7.85 4.82
N VAL A 235 11.95 -6.57 4.97
CA VAL A 235 12.44 -5.48 4.12
C VAL A 235 13.94 -5.28 4.30
N GLN A 236 14.43 -5.28 5.53
CA GLN A 236 15.85 -5.12 5.84
C GLN A 236 16.70 -6.26 5.23
N GLU A 237 16.24 -7.51 5.34
CA GLU A 237 16.90 -8.68 4.71
C GLU A 237 16.91 -8.56 3.18
N ALA A 238 15.79 -8.14 2.57
CA ALA A 238 15.71 -7.94 1.13
C ALA A 238 16.67 -6.85 0.63
N GLU A 239 16.85 -5.77 1.40
CA GLU A 239 17.81 -4.71 1.12
C GLU A 239 19.27 -5.17 1.30
N GLN A 240 19.55 -5.95 2.35
CA GLN A 240 20.89 -6.53 2.55
C GLN A 240 21.28 -7.48 1.41
N ASP A 241 20.36 -8.30 0.92
CA ASP A 241 20.57 -9.17 -0.24
C ASP A 241 20.92 -8.38 -1.50
N ASN A 242 20.21 -7.26 -1.74
CA ASN A 242 20.50 -6.38 -2.86
C ASN A 242 21.88 -5.72 -2.69
N LYS A 243 22.23 -5.26 -1.49
CA LYS A 243 23.57 -4.74 -1.17
C LYS A 243 24.68 -5.79 -1.37
N LYS A 244 24.45 -7.05 -0.98
CA LYS A 244 25.42 -8.16 -1.17
C LYS A 244 25.66 -8.47 -2.65
N LYS A 245 24.63 -8.38 -3.50
CA LYS A 245 24.77 -8.61 -4.95
C LYS A 245 25.47 -7.47 -5.68
N ASN A 246 25.25 -6.23 -5.25
CA ASN A 246 25.93 -5.06 -5.82
C ASN A 246 27.39 -4.90 -5.34
N LYS A 247 27.84 -5.69 -4.35
CA LYS A 247 29.20 -5.62 -3.79
C LYS A 247 30.32 -5.94 -4.80
N LYS A 248 30.01 -6.44 -6.01
CA LYS A 248 30.99 -6.67 -7.07
C LYS A 248 31.26 -5.44 -7.94
N GLU A 249 30.42 -4.43 -7.89
CA GLU A 249 30.70 -3.16 -8.55
C GLU A 249 31.63 -2.37 -7.64
N LYS A 250 32.94 -2.51 -7.88
CA LYS A 250 33.94 -1.68 -7.22
C LYS A 250 33.57 -0.23 -7.54
N ASP A 251 33.17 0.52 -6.52
CA ASP A 251 32.79 1.93 -6.60
C ASP A 251 33.71 2.67 -7.60
N PRO A 252 33.18 3.11 -8.76
CA PRO A 252 33.98 3.77 -9.80
C PRO A 252 34.71 5.01 -9.30
N LEU A 253 34.22 5.63 -8.22
CA LEU A 253 34.81 6.81 -7.58
C LEU A 253 35.96 6.46 -6.64
N LYS A 254 36.15 5.18 -6.29
CA LYS A 254 37.26 4.78 -5.42
C LYS A 254 38.59 5.04 -6.13
N PRO A 255 39.49 5.85 -5.54
CA PRO A 255 40.80 6.12 -6.12
C PRO A 255 41.54 4.81 -6.47
N LYS A 256 42.05 4.74 -7.70
CA LYS A 256 42.85 3.61 -8.18
C LYS A 256 44.23 3.62 -7.54
N HIS A 257 44.82 2.44 -7.34
CA HIS A 257 46.13 2.31 -6.70
C HIS A 257 47.23 3.15 -7.39
N PRO A 258 48.20 3.68 -6.62
CA PRO A 258 49.24 4.55 -7.16
C PRO A 258 50.17 3.76 -8.09
N VAL A 259 50.60 4.41 -9.17
CA VAL A 259 51.51 3.81 -10.16
C VAL A 259 52.91 3.72 -9.55
N SER A 260 53.43 2.50 -9.44
CA SER A 260 54.77 2.19 -8.93
C SER A 260 55.89 2.74 -9.85
N ALA A 261 57.10 2.94 -9.32
CA ALA A 261 58.24 3.49 -10.04
C ALA A 261 58.55 2.73 -11.35
N PHE A 262 58.54 1.39 -11.29
CA PHE A 262 58.69 0.55 -12.48
C PHE A 262 57.59 0.81 -13.52
N LEU A 263 56.35 1.02 -13.09
CA LEU A 263 55.23 1.26 -14.02
C LEU A 263 55.31 2.65 -14.64
N VAL A 264 55.80 3.66 -13.92
CA VAL A 264 56.06 4.99 -14.49
C VAL A 264 57.09 4.87 -15.61
N TYR A 265 58.23 4.24 -15.32
CA TYR A 265 59.26 3.95 -16.32
C TYR A 265 58.72 3.11 -17.48
N ALA A 266 57.98 2.04 -17.17
CA ALA A 266 57.46 1.14 -18.18
C ALA A 266 56.42 1.80 -19.08
N ASN A 267 55.67 2.78 -18.59
CA ASN A 267 54.72 3.53 -19.41
C ASN A 267 55.44 4.44 -20.41
N GLU A 268 56.48 5.15 -19.96
CA GLU A 268 57.34 5.95 -20.84
C GLU A 268 58.05 5.06 -21.87
N ARG A 269 58.61 3.93 -21.42
CA ARG A 269 59.34 3.01 -22.30
C ARG A 269 58.42 2.29 -23.28
N ARG A 270 57.21 1.92 -22.86
CA ARG A 270 56.18 1.34 -23.73
C ARG A 270 55.73 2.32 -24.80
N ALA A 271 55.66 3.62 -24.49
CA ALA A 271 55.35 4.64 -25.50
C ALA A 271 56.45 4.68 -26.58
N ALA A 272 57.72 4.76 -26.17
CA ALA A 272 58.86 4.78 -27.09
C ALA A 272 58.97 3.51 -27.95
N LEU A 273 58.80 2.31 -27.36
CA LEU A 273 58.92 1.05 -28.10
C LEU A 273 57.71 0.76 -29.01
N ARG A 274 56.54 1.34 -28.70
CA ARG A 274 55.36 1.25 -29.57
C ARG A 274 55.55 2.07 -30.84
N GLU A 275 56.24 3.20 -30.76
CA GLU A 275 56.62 3.97 -31.97
C GLU A 275 57.60 3.20 -32.86
N GLU A 276 58.42 2.33 -32.26
CA GLU A 276 59.30 1.39 -32.97
C GLU A 276 58.55 0.15 -33.52
N ASN A 277 57.22 0.12 -33.45
CA ASN A 277 56.35 -1.00 -33.88
C ASN A 277 56.66 -2.36 -33.23
N LYS A 278 57.24 -2.37 -32.02
CA LYS A 278 57.48 -3.61 -31.27
C LYS A 278 56.18 -4.18 -30.72
N SER A 279 56.05 -5.51 -30.73
CA SER A 279 54.85 -6.17 -30.22
C SER A 279 54.72 -5.99 -28.69
N VAL A 280 53.49 -5.98 -28.17
CA VAL A 280 53.21 -5.77 -26.73
C VAL A 280 54.01 -6.75 -25.84
N VAL A 281 54.22 -7.98 -26.30
CA VAL A 281 54.96 -9.02 -25.58
C VAL A 281 56.45 -8.71 -25.53
N GLU A 282 57.06 -8.29 -26.64
CA GLU A 282 58.47 -7.90 -26.69
C GLU A 282 58.74 -6.65 -25.87
N VAL A 283 57.83 -5.67 -25.94
CA VAL A 283 57.92 -4.44 -25.15
C VAL A 283 57.97 -4.76 -23.65
N ALA A 284 57.13 -5.70 -23.19
CA ALA A 284 57.12 -6.10 -21.79
C ALA A 284 58.43 -6.77 -21.36
N LYS A 285 59.01 -7.65 -22.20
CA LYS A 285 60.31 -8.30 -21.92
C LYS A 285 61.44 -7.28 -21.85
N ILE A 286 61.58 -6.44 -22.88
CA ILE A 286 62.62 -5.40 -22.98
C ILE A 286 62.55 -4.46 -21.77
N THR A 287 61.36 -3.93 -21.48
CA THR A 287 61.17 -2.97 -20.38
C THR A 287 61.51 -3.58 -19.01
N GLY A 288 61.16 -4.85 -18.80
CA GLY A 288 61.45 -5.56 -17.55
C GLY A 288 62.95 -5.82 -17.33
N GLU A 289 63.66 -6.18 -18.40
CA GLU A 289 65.11 -6.38 -18.37
C GLU A 289 65.87 -5.05 -18.21
N GLU A 290 65.48 -4.02 -18.96
CA GLU A 290 66.08 -2.69 -18.86
C GLU A 290 65.92 -2.10 -17.46
N TRP A 291 64.75 -2.28 -16.82
CA TRP A 291 64.54 -1.81 -15.45
C TRP A 291 65.44 -2.53 -14.43
N LYS A 292 65.63 -3.85 -14.57
CA LYS A 292 66.53 -4.61 -13.69
C LYS A 292 67.97 -4.11 -13.82
N ASN A 293 68.40 -3.82 -15.05
CA ASN A 293 69.76 -3.36 -15.37
C ASN A 293 69.96 -1.84 -15.19
N LEU A 294 68.90 -1.07 -14.96
CA LEU A 294 68.98 0.38 -14.71
C LEU A 294 69.71 0.64 -13.38
N SER A 295 70.67 1.56 -13.39
CA SER A 295 71.36 2.01 -12.18
C SER A 295 70.43 2.83 -11.27
N ASP A 296 70.69 2.81 -9.96
CA ASP A 296 69.85 3.50 -8.97
C ASP A 296 69.72 5.00 -9.24
N LYS A 297 70.77 5.63 -9.81
CA LYS A 297 70.72 7.04 -10.25
C LYS A 297 69.66 7.29 -11.32
N LYS A 298 69.48 6.37 -12.27
CA LYS A 298 68.44 6.47 -13.31
C LYS A 298 67.06 6.07 -12.78
N LYS A 299 66.98 5.23 -11.74
CA LYS A 299 65.71 4.88 -11.06
C LYS A 299 65.18 6.00 -10.16
N ALA A 300 66.06 6.79 -9.55
CA ALA A 300 65.73 7.88 -8.64
C ALA A 300 64.60 8.85 -9.13
N PRO A 301 64.59 9.36 -10.37
CA PRO A 301 63.48 10.20 -10.84
C PRO A 301 62.13 9.45 -10.84
N TYR A 302 62.12 8.18 -11.26
CA TYR A 302 60.91 7.35 -11.27
C TYR A 302 60.42 7.02 -9.86
N GLU A 303 61.34 6.77 -8.93
CA GLU A 303 61.01 6.59 -7.52
C GLU A 303 60.44 7.85 -6.88
N LYS A 304 60.96 9.04 -7.25
CA LYS A 304 60.42 10.33 -6.79
C LYS A 304 58.99 10.55 -7.30
N VAL A 305 58.72 10.23 -8.57
CA VAL A 305 57.36 10.28 -9.14
C VAL A 305 56.43 9.28 -8.45
N ALA A 306 56.90 8.06 -8.19
CA ALA A 306 56.11 7.05 -7.49
C ALA A 306 55.77 7.46 -6.04
N LYS A 307 56.69 8.11 -5.33
CA LYS A 307 56.41 8.69 -4.00
C LYS A 307 55.33 9.77 -4.06
N LYS A 308 55.44 10.70 -5.02
CA LYS A 308 54.40 11.73 -5.23
C LYS A 308 53.04 11.12 -5.60
N ASN A 309 53.02 10.09 -6.46
CA ASN A 309 51.79 9.37 -6.80
C ASN A 309 51.17 8.67 -5.58
N LYS A 310 52.00 8.17 -4.66
CA LYS A 310 51.52 7.58 -3.41
C LYS A 310 50.89 8.64 -2.50
N GLU A 311 51.49 9.82 -2.39
CA GLU A 311 50.94 10.94 -1.61
C GLU A 311 49.60 11.42 -2.18
N THR A 312 49.51 11.64 -3.50
CA THR A 312 48.25 12.05 -4.15
C THR A 312 47.16 11.00 -4.00
N TYR A 313 47.53 9.71 -4.07
CA TYR A 313 46.60 8.61 -3.80
C TYR A 313 46.09 8.62 -2.36
N LEU A 314 46.96 8.86 -1.37
CA LEU A 314 46.55 8.92 0.03
C LEU A 314 45.57 10.07 0.28
N GLN A 315 45.85 11.26 -0.26
CA GLN A 315 44.94 12.41 -0.19
C GLN A 315 43.59 12.11 -0.84
N ALA A 316 43.60 11.55 -2.06
CA ALA A 316 42.36 11.16 -2.74
C ALA A 316 41.58 10.09 -1.96
N MET A 317 42.27 9.15 -1.28
CA MET A 317 41.64 8.13 -0.44
C MET A 317 41.03 8.71 0.84
N GLU A 318 41.64 9.73 1.45
CA GLU A 318 41.08 10.45 2.59
C GLU A 318 39.83 11.24 2.18
N GLU A 319 39.89 11.95 1.06
CA GLU A 319 38.74 12.66 0.51
C GLU A 319 37.60 11.71 0.15
N TYR A 320 37.90 10.58 -0.51
CA TYR A 320 36.92 9.53 -0.81
C TYR A 320 36.27 8.96 0.45
N LYS A 321 37.04 8.73 1.53
CA LYS A 321 36.45 8.27 2.80
C LYS A 321 35.53 9.33 3.39
N ARG A 322 35.96 10.60 3.40
CA ARG A 322 35.18 11.72 3.90
C ARG A 322 33.86 11.88 3.13
N THR A 323 33.90 11.88 1.80
CA THR A 323 32.69 11.97 0.98
C THR A 323 31.78 10.77 1.18
N LYS A 324 32.35 9.56 1.32
CA LYS A 324 31.55 8.36 1.59
C LYS A 324 30.85 8.40 2.95
N GLU A 325 31.52 8.91 3.97
CA GLU A 325 30.96 9.10 5.30
C GLU A 325 29.87 10.18 5.29
N GLU A 326 30.07 11.27 4.54
CA GLU A 326 29.08 12.34 4.36
C GLU A 326 27.84 11.86 3.58
N GLU A 327 28.03 11.14 2.47
CA GLU A 327 26.94 10.48 1.73
C GLU A 327 26.15 9.53 2.63
N ALA A 328 26.84 8.70 3.41
CA ALA A 328 26.20 7.76 4.33
C ALA A 328 25.43 8.49 5.44
N LEU A 329 25.93 9.63 5.91
CA LEU A 329 25.25 10.47 6.89
C LEU A 329 24.03 11.18 6.27
N SER A 330 24.13 11.67 5.03
CA SER A 330 23.01 12.26 4.29
C SER A 330 21.91 11.23 4.07
N GLN A 331 22.26 10.03 3.58
CA GLN A 331 21.31 8.94 3.38
C GLN A 331 20.58 8.56 4.68
N LYS A 332 21.30 8.49 5.81
CA LYS A 332 20.67 8.24 7.12
C LYS A 332 19.71 9.35 7.53
N LYS A 333 20.05 10.61 7.28
CA LYS A 333 19.17 11.76 7.56
C LYS A 333 17.92 11.72 6.68
N GLU A 334 18.06 11.43 5.39
CA GLU A 334 16.95 11.27 4.45
C GLU A 334 16.03 10.11 4.86
N GLU A 335 16.60 8.96 5.23
CA GLU A 335 15.84 7.82 5.77
C GLU A 335 15.08 8.19 7.05
N GLU A 336 15.71 8.93 7.97
CA GLU A 336 15.07 9.41 9.21
C GLU A 336 13.94 10.42 8.93
N GLU A 337 14.13 11.34 7.99
CA GLU A 337 13.10 12.30 7.55
C GLU A 337 11.92 11.60 6.87
N LEU A 338 12.20 10.62 6.01
CA LEU A 338 11.18 9.80 5.38
C LEU A 338 10.36 9.02 6.44
N LEU A 339 11.02 8.49 7.46
CA LEU A 339 10.35 7.80 8.57
C LEU A 339 9.47 8.76 9.39
N LYS A 340 9.92 10.00 9.62
CA LYS A 340 9.13 11.05 10.27
C LYS A 340 7.90 11.44 9.44
N LEU A 341 8.05 11.59 8.12
CA LEU A 341 6.95 11.87 7.21
C LEU A 341 5.90 10.75 7.26
N HIS A 342 6.34 9.48 7.15
CA HIS A 342 5.45 8.33 7.23
C HIS A 342 4.70 8.27 8.58
N LYS A 343 5.39 8.58 9.68
CA LYS A 343 4.77 8.69 11.01
C LYS A 343 3.72 9.80 11.05
N GLN A 344 3.98 10.96 10.44
CA GLN A 344 3.02 12.06 10.36
C GLN A 344 1.79 11.70 9.53
N GLU A 345 1.97 11.05 8.38
CA GLU A 345 0.88 10.55 7.54
C GLU A 345 0.00 9.54 8.28
N ALA A 346 0.61 8.60 9.01
CA ALA A 346 -0.10 7.64 9.84
C ALA A 346 -0.95 8.34 10.92
N LEU A 347 -0.42 9.38 11.58
CA LEU A 347 -1.17 10.18 12.56
C LEU A 347 -2.34 10.96 11.92
N GLN A 348 -2.17 11.48 10.70
CA GLN A 348 -3.28 12.12 9.98
C GLN A 348 -4.37 11.12 9.62
N MET A 349 -4.00 9.91 9.19
CA MET A 349 -4.96 8.84 8.89
C MET A 349 -5.74 8.42 10.14
N LEU A 350 -5.07 8.31 11.29
CA LEU A 350 -5.74 8.05 12.58
C LEU A 350 -6.72 9.17 12.94
N LYS A 351 -6.31 10.44 12.85
CA LYS A 351 -7.20 11.59 13.10
C LYS A 351 -8.41 11.60 12.16
N LYS A 352 -8.23 11.23 10.89
CA LYS A 352 -9.35 11.10 9.93
C LYS A 352 -10.29 9.97 10.35
N LYS A 353 -9.76 8.81 10.75
CA LYS A 353 -10.54 7.66 11.23
C LYS A 353 -11.31 7.98 12.52
N GLU A 354 -10.68 8.65 13.47
CA GLU A 354 -11.35 9.09 14.71
C GLU A 354 -12.48 10.08 14.42
N LYS A 355 -12.27 11.03 13.49
CA LYS A 355 -13.32 11.95 13.04
C LYS A 355 -14.49 11.20 12.41
N THR A 356 -14.23 10.22 11.54
CA THR A 356 -15.31 9.40 10.93
C THR A 356 -16.05 8.57 11.98
N ASP A 357 -15.35 7.96 12.94
CA ASP A 357 -15.97 7.15 13.99
C ASP A 357 -16.84 8.01 14.93
N ASN A 358 -16.37 9.22 15.26
CA ASN A 358 -17.15 10.19 16.04
C ASN A 358 -18.37 10.70 15.27
N LEU A 359 -18.27 10.91 13.95
CA LEU A 359 -19.40 11.29 13.12
C LEU A 359 -20.45 10.16 13.08
N ILE A 360 -20.02 8.91 12.87
CA ILE A 360 -20.90 7.73 12.90
C ILE A 360 -21.55 7.55 14.28
N LYS A 361 -20.80 7.74 15.38
CA LYS A 361 -21.36 7.72 16.74
C LYS A 361 -22.41 8.82 16.94
N LYS A 362 -22.14 10.04 16.46
CA LYS A 362 -23.08 11.16 16.53
C LYS A 362 -24.36 10.89 15.73
N GLU A 363 -24.25 10.33 14.52
CA GLU A 363 -25.40 9.91 13.72
C GLU A 363 -26.21 8.78 14.38
N LYS A 364 -25.54 7.80 14.99
CA LYS A 364 -26.22 6.74 15.76
C LYS A 364 -26.94 7.32 16.97
N ALA A 365 -26.35 8.29 17.66
CA ALA A 365 -26.97 8.96 18.81
C ALA A 365 -28.18 9.83 18.41
N THR A 366 -28.11 10.58 17.31
CA THR A 366 -29.23 11.39 16.81
C THR A 366 -30.38 10.53 16.30
N LYS A 367 -30.09 9.40 15.61
CA LYS A 367 -31.12 8.40 15.27
C LYS A 367 -31.77 7.77 16.50
N LYS A 368 -30.99 7.47 17.55
CA LYS A 368 -31.53 6.92 18.81
C LYS A 368 -32.44 7.93 19.54
N LYS A 369 -32.02 9.19 19.68
CA LYS A 369 -32.87 10.25 20.27
C LYS A 369 -34.13 10.55 19.45
N LYS A 370 -34.07 10.51 18.12
CA LYS A 370 -35.27 10.64 17.28
C LYS A 370 -36.27 9.50 17.45
N ASN A 371 -35.82 8.29 17.83
CA ASN A 371 -36.71 7.17 18.08
C ASN A 371 -37.28 7.13 19.51
N GLU A 372 -36.61 7.73 20.49
CA GLU A 372 -37.09 7.79 21.88
C GLU A 372 -38.16 8.88 22.09
N ASN A 373 -38.17 9.94 21.27
CA ASN A 373 -39.17 11.03 21.36
C ASN A 373 -40.21 10.95 20.23
N VAL A 374 -40.78 9.75 20.02
CA VAL A 374 -41.93 9.56 19.14
C VAL A 374 -43.13 9.28 20.04
N ASP A 375 -44.07 10.21 20.08
CA ASP A 375 -45.40 10.02 20.68
C ASP A 375 -45.92 8.62 20.32
N PRO A 376 -46.21 7.75 21.30
CA PRO A 376 -46.75 6.40 21.08
C PRO A 376 -47.96 6.35 20.16
N ASN A 377 -48.70 7.47 20.05
CA ASN A 377 -49.91 7.57 19.23
C ASN A 377 -49.65 8.06 17.80
N LYS A 378 -48.40 8.38 17.43
CA LYS A 378 -48.07 8.77 16.06
C LYS A 378 -48.18 7.56 15.12
N PRO A 379 -48.99 7.62 14.04
CA PRO A 379 -49.09 6.55 13.06
C PRO A 379 -47.70 6.15 12.54
N LYS A 380 -47.44 4.84 12.41
CA LYS A 380 -46.16 4.32 11.91
C LYS A 380 -46.20 4.20 10.39
N LYS A 381 -45.06 4.48 9.75
CA LYS A 381 -44.94 4.37 8.29
C LYS A 381 -45.25 2.94 7.83
N PRO A 382 -46.05 2.77 6.76
CA PRO A 382 -46.40 1.47 6.24
C PRO A 382 -45.20 0.77 5.60
N ALA A 383 -45.29 -0.55 5.50
CA ALA A 383 -44.27 -1.36 4.85
C ALA A 383 -44.17 -1.03 3.35
N SER A 384 -42.95 -0.83 2.87
CA SER A 384 -42.65 -0.67 1.43
C SER A 384 -42.99 -1.95 0.66
N SER A 385 -43.08 -1.87 -0.67
CA SER A 385 -43.43 -2.99 -1.56
C SER A 385 -42.55 -4.22 -1.34
N TYR A 386 -41.24 -4.03 -1.25
CA TYR A 386 -40.29 -5.10 -0.92
C TYR A 386 -40.56 -5.72 0.46
N PHE A 387 -40.93 -4.93 1.48
CA PHE A 387 -41.21 -5.45 2.81
C PHE A 387 -42.53 -6.25 2.87
N LEU A 388 -43.54 -5.85 2.08
CA LEU A 388 -44.77 -6.62 1.92
C LEU A 388 -44.48 -7.98 1.29
N PHE A 389 -43.75 -7.98 0.17
CA PHE A 389 -43.28 -9.20 -0.47
C PHE A 389 -42.42 -10.06 0.47
N SER A 390 -41.44 -9.46 1.13
CA SER A 390 -40.55 -10.15 2.06
C SER A 390 -41.32 -10.80 3.21
N LYS A 391 -42.41 -10.17 3.68
CA LYS A 391 -43.26 -10.75 4.72
C LYS A 391 -43.99 -11.99 4.21
N ASP A 392 -44.54 -11.94 3.00
CA ASP A 392 -45.28 -13.05 2.40
C ASP A 392 -44.35 -14.21 2.03
N GLU A 393 -43.20 -13.93 1.40
CA GLU A 393 -42.20 -14.97 1.09
C GLU A 393 -41.47 -15.52 2.32
N ARG A 394 -41.26 -14.71 3.35
CA ARG A 394 -40.69 -15.22 4.61
C ARG A 394 -41.62 -16.25 5.24
N LYS A 395 -42.94 -16.04 5.19
CA LYS A 395 -43.91 -17.03 5.68
C LYS A 395 -43.80 -18.33 4.89
N LYS A 396 -43.87 -18.25 3.55
CA LYS A 396 -43.73 -19.42 2.68
C LYS A 396 -42.41 -20.17 2.90
N LEU A 397 -41.28 -19.48 2.91
CA LEU A 397 -39.96 -20.09 3.11
C LEU A 397 -39.77 -20.69 4.51
N THR A 398 -40.42 -20.12 5.52
CA THR A 398 -40.37 -20.67 6.89
C THR A 398 -41.22 -21.94 7.00
N GLU A 399 -42.35 -21.99 6.31
CA GLU A 399 -43.22 -23.17 6.22
C GLU A 399 -42.60 -24.29 5.38
N GLU A 400 -42.00 -23.97 4.23
CA GLU A 400 -41.29 -24.93 3.37
C GLU A 400 -40.01 -25.46 4.00
N ARG A 401 -39.33 -24.64 4.81
CA ARG A 401 -38.04 -24.97 5.41
C ARG A 401 -37.96 -24.62 6.90
N PRO A 402 -38.71 -25.35 7.75
CA PRO A 402 -38.66 -25.15 9.19
C PRO A 402 -37.22 -25.36 9.70
N GLY A 403 -36.72 -24.41 10.48
CA GLY A 403 -35.37 -24.45 11.06
C GLY A 403 -34.28 -23.70 10.29
N THR A 404 -34.58 -23.16 9.10
CA THR A 404 -33.60 -22.38 8.33
C THR A 404 -33.24 -21.07 9.06
N ASN A 405 -31.94 -20.74 9.09
CA ASN A 405 -31.47 -19.49 9.68
C ASN A 405 -32.09 -18.27 8.97
N ASN A 406 -32.60 -17.30 9.75
CA ASN A 406 -33.18 -16.05 9.26
C ASN A 406 -32.28 -15.28 8.28
N ALA A 407 -30.95 -15.35 8.45
CA ALA A 407 -30.01 -14.74 7.52
C ALA A 407 -30.13 -15.35 6.11
N THR A 408 -30.18 -16.68 6.03
CA THR A 408 -30.35 -17.44 4.79
C THR A 408 -31.72 -17.18 4.16
N VAL A 409 -32.80 -17.17 4.97
CA VAL A 409 -34.15 -16.84 4.48
C VAL A 409 -34.19 -15.43 3.89
N THR A 410 -33.55 -14.45 4.54
CA THR A 410 -33.49 -13.07 4.06
C THR A 410 -32.70 -12.95 2.75
N ALA A 411 -31.61 -13.72 2.59
CA ALA A 411 -30.87 -13.79 1.34
C ALA A 411 -31.72 -14.37 0.20
N LEU A 412 -32.43 -15.48 0.44
CA LEU A 412 -33.33 -16.10 -0.55
C LEU A 412 -34.47 -15.17 -0.99
N ILE A 413 -35.08 -14.44 -0.05
CA ILE A 413 -36.11 -13.44 -0.38
C ILE A 413 -35.54 -12.33 -1.27
N SER A 414 -34.33 -11.87 -0.98
CA SER A 414 -33.69 -10.81 -1.76
C SER A 414 -33.38 -11.27 -3.19
N LEU A 415 -33.07 -12.55 -3.39
CA LEU A 415 -32.92 -13.15 -4.71
C LEU A 415 -34.27 -13.27 -5.42
N LYS A 416 -35.28 -13.86 -4.77
CA LYS A 416 -36.64 -13.96 -5.35
C LYS A 416 -37.20 -12.59 -5.75
N TRP A 417 -36.96 -11.53 -4.96
CA TRP A 417 -37.40 -10.18 -5.33
C TRP A 417 -36.72 -9.66 -6.60
N LYS A 418 -35.44 -9.99 -6.82
CA LYS A 418 -34.74 -9.61 -8.05
C LYS A 418 -35.28 -10.36 -9.25
N GLU A 419 -35.61 -11.65 -9.08
CA GLU A 419 -36.14 -12.55 -10.10
C GLU A 419 -37.61 -12.31 -10.46
N LEU A 420 -38.42 -11.73 -9.56
CA LEU A 420 -39.79 -11.35 -9.87
C LEU A 420 -39.84 -10.42 -11.09
N SER A 421 -40.83 -10.67 -11.94
CA SER A 421 -41.14 -9.81 -13.08
C SER A 421 -41.60 -8.42 -12.63
N GLU A 422 -41.48 -7.43 -13.51
CA GLU A 422 -41.91 -6.05 -13.19
C GLU A 422 -43.42 -5.97 -12.91
N GLU A 423 -44.23 -6.82 -13.55
CA GLU A 423 -45.67 -6.94 -13.32
C GLU A 423 -45.99 -7.40 -11.89
N GLU A 424 -45.28 -8.42 -11.39
CA GLU A 424 -45.44 -8.90 -10.02
C GLU A 424 -44.95 -7.89 -8.99
N LYS A 425 -43.82 -7.23 -9.25
CA LYS A 425 -43.33 -6.11 -8.44
C LYS A 425 -44.37 -4.99 -8.39
N GLN A 426 -45.05 -4.73 -9.50
CA GLN A 426 -46.08 -3.70 -9.59
C GLN A 426 -47.30 -4.00 -8.72
N VAL A 427 -47.68 -5.27 -8.56
CA VAL A 427 -48.74 -5.67 -7.59
C VAL A 427 -48.36 -5.23 -6.17
N TYR A 428 -47.11 -5.48 -5.75
CA TYR A 428 -46.64 -5.05 -4.43
C TYR A 428 -46.44 -3.54 -4.32
N ASN A 429 -46.01 -2.87 -5.39
CA ASN A 429 -45.96 -1.41 -5.46
C ASN A 429 -47.36 -0.79 -5.28
N GLY A 430 -48.38 -1.36 -5.94
CA GLY A 430 -49.77 -0.93 -5.80
C GLY A 430 -50.30 -1.14 -4.37
N LYS A 431 -50.02 -2.29 -3.74
CA LYS A 431 -50.35 -2.54 -2.33
C LYS A 431 -49.67 -1.53 -1.40
N ALA A 432 -48.37 -1.26 -1.62
CA ALA A 432 -47.61 -0.29 -0.83
C ALA A 432 -48.15 1.14 -1.02
N ALA A 433 -48.54 1.51 -2.23
CA ALA A 433 -49.15 2.81 -2.53
C ALA A 433 -50.47 3.00 -1.78
N LYS A 434 -51.36 1.99 -1.80
CA LYS A 434 -52.63 2.02 -1.02
C LYS A 434 -52.38 2.17 0.47
N LEU A 435 -51.41 1.43 1.03
CA LEU A 435 -51.03 1.56 2.44
C LEU A 435 -50.46 2.95 2.76
N MET A 436 -49.67 3.52 1.84
CA MET A 436 -49.14 4.87 1.99
C MET A 436 -50.23 5.94 1.93
N GLU A 437 -51.26 5.76 1.11
CA GLU A 437 -52.41 6.66 1.07
C GLU A 437 -53.24 6.58 2.36
N ALA A 438 -53.50 5.37 2.88
CA ALA A 438 -54.15 5.18 4.18
C ALA A 438 -53.35 5.84 5.31
N TYR A 439 -52.03 5.65 5.30
CA TYR A 439 -51.13 6.29 6.27
C TYR A 439 -51.17 7.82 6.19
N LYS A 440 -51.23 8.41 4.98
CA LYS A 440 -51.38 9.87 4.83
C LYS A 440 -52.67 10.36 5.48
N LYS A 441 -53.79 9.66 5.27
CA LYS A 441 -55.08 9.96 5.91
C LYS A 441 -55.01 9.84 7.45
N GLU A 442 -54.35 8.80 7.97
CA GLU A 442 -54.14 8.63 9.41
C GLU A 442 -53.27 9.72 10.02
N VAL A 443 -52.19 10.13 9.33
CA VAL A 443 -51.31 11.22 9.78
C VAL A 443 -52.04 12.56 9.77
N GLU A 444 -52.85 12.85 8.76
CA GLU A 444 -53.68 14.05 8.73
C GLU A 444 -54.68 14.07 9.88
N ALA A 445 -55.34 12.94 10.16
CA ALA A 445 -56.25 12.81 11.30
C ALA A 445 -55.53 12.94 12.64
N TYR A 446 -54.34 12.36 12.78
CA TYR A 446 -53.50 12.51 13.97
C TYR A 446 -53.07 13.96 14.17
N ASN A 447 -52.62 14.65 13.11
CA ASN A 447 -52.22 16.06 13.17
C ASN A 447 -53.40 16.96 13.56
N LYS A 448 -54.61 16.68 13.05
CA LYS A 448 -55.84 17.40 13.45
C LYS A 448 -56.15 17.18 14.93
N LYS A 449 -56.05 15.95 15.43
CA LYS A 449 -56.26 15.62 16.85
C LYS A 449 -55.20 16.26 17.77
N SER A 450 -53.93 16.23 17.37
CA SER A 450 -52.86 16.87 18.14
C SER A 450 -53.02 18.38 18.19
N ALA A 451 -53.42 19.02 17.09
CA ALA A 451 -53.68 20.46 17.04
C ALA A 451 -54.87 20.87 17.92
N ALA A 452 -55.96 20.11 17.90
CA ALA A 452 -57.12 20.37 18.76
C ALA A 452 -56.78 20.27 20.26
N THR A 453 -55.92 19.31 20.63
CA THR A 453 -55.49 19.12 22.03
C THR A 453 -54.57 20.25 22.52
N THR A 454 -53.83 20.91 21.62
CA THR A 454 -52.97 22.06 21.97
C THR A 454 -53.68 23.41 21.99
N SER A 455 -54.92 23.49 21.47
CA SER A 455 -55.71 24.73 21.41
C SER A 455 -56.87 24.78 22.40
N SER A 456 -57.12 23.70 23.15
CA SER A 456 -57.92 23.70 24.38
C SER A 456 -56.97 23.76 25.58
#